data_AF-A0A937MLA1-F1
#
_entry.id   AF-A0A937MLA1-F1
#
_cell.length_a   1.000
_cell.length_b   1.000
_cell.length_c   1.000
_cell.angle_alpha   90.00
_cell.angle_beta   90.00
_cell.angle_gamma   90.00
#
_symmetry.space_group_name_H-M   'P 1'
#
loop_
_entity.id
_entity.type
_entity.pdbx_description
1 polymer ?
#
loop_
_entity_poly.entity_id
_entity_poly.type
_entity_poly.pdbx_seq_one_letter_code
_entity_poly.pdbx_strand_id
1 'polypeptide(L)' 'MTNGELIKKIGEILKTDLDLNFLAILKKEELETLIACVRDRVDQVGER' A
#
# COMPACT_ATOMS: atom_id res chain seq x y z
N MET A 1 2.83 11.65 -7.68
CA MET A 1 3.25 10.67 -6.66
C MET A 1 4.46 9.91 -7.17
N THR A 2 5.50 9.85 -6.35
CA THR A 2 6.68 9.00 -6.49
C THR A 2 6.42 7.61 -5.92
N ASN A 3 7.29 6.64 -6.22
CA ASN A 3 7.19 5.30 -5.61
C ASN A 3 7.26 5.37 -4.08
N GLY A 4 8.10 6.24 -3.51
CA GLY A 4 8.19 6.42 -2.05
C GLY A 4 6.88 6.91 -1.42
N GLU A 5 6.18 7.84 -2.08
CA GLU A 5 4.86 8.30 -1.61
C GLU A 5 3.80 7.20 -1.67
N LEU A 6 3.86 6.33 -2.69
CA LEU A 6 2.95 5.18 -2.81
C LEU A 6 3.22 4.14 -1.73
N ILE A 7 4.48 3.81 -1.47
CA ILE A 7 4.90 2.88 -0.41
C ILE A 7 4.47 3.39 0.96
N LYS A 8 4.67 4.69 1.24
CA LYS A 8 4.20 5.31 2.48
C LYS A 8 2.69 5.17 2.66
N LYS A 9 1.92 5.38 1.59
CA LYS A 9 0.45 5.22 1.60
C LYS A 9 0.04 3.79 1.94
N ILE A 10 0.75 2.77 1.42
CA ILE A 10 0.49 1.37 1.78
C ILE A 10 0.70 1.15 3.28
N GLY A 11 1.77 1.70 3.85
CA GLY A 11 2.02 1.64 5.30
C GLY A 11 0.91 2.30 6.13
N GLU A 12 0.44 3.48 5.70
CA GLU A 12 -0.67 4.20 6.33
C GLU A 12 -1.98 3.39 6.30
N ILE A 13 -2.31 2.74 5.18
CA ILE A 13 -3.51 1.89 5.06
C ILE A 13 -3.41 0.67 5.99
N LEU A 14 -2.24 0.05 6.03
CA LEU A 14 -1.99 -1.12 6.88
C LEU A 14 -1.79 -0.77 8.36
N LYS A 15 -1.70 0.53 8.70
CA LYS A 15 -1.38 1.03 10.05
C LYS A 15 -0.16 0.32 10.65
N THR A 16 0.91 0.24 9.87
CA THR A 16 2.12 -0.49 10.24
C THR A 16 3.34 0.43 10.24
N ASP A 17 4.22 0.21 11.20
CA ASP A 17 5.53 0.86 11.29
C ASP A 17 6.64 0.04 10.61
N LEU A 18 6.28 -1.05 9.92
CA LEU A 18 7.24 -1.87 9.18
C LEU A 18 7.83 -1.11 8.00
N ASP A 19 9.12 -1.35 7.75
CA ASP A 19 9.77 -0.83 6.55
C ASP A 19 9.28 -1.58 5.30
N LEU A 20 8.59 -0.85 4.42
CA LEU A 20 8.05 -1.36 3.16
C LEU A 20 8.93 -1.02 1.95
N ASN A 21 10.17 -0.58 2.15
CA ASN A 21 11.11 -0.23 1.07
C ASN A 21 11.40 -1.38 0.10
N PHE A 22 11.18 -2.64 0.49
CA PHE A 22 11.28 -3.79 -0.43
C PHE A 22 10.30 -3.69 -1.62
N LEU A 23 9.20 -2.92 -1.48
CA LEU A 23 8.25 -2.65 -2.55
C LEU A 23 8.79 -1.67 -3.60
N ALA A 24 9.94 -1.02 -3.37
CA ALA A 24 10.54 -0.09 -4.33
C ALA A 24 10.98 -0.75 -5.65
N ILE A 25 11.08 -2.09 -5.67
CA ILE A 25 11.34 -2.88 -6.88
C ILE A 25 10.18 -2.81 -7.88
N LEU A 26 8.97 -2.47 -7.41
CA LEU A 26 7.78 -2.43 -8.23
C LEU A 26 7.71 -1.16 -9.06
N LYS A 27 7.14 -1.27 -10.25
CA LYS A 27 6.77 -0.12 -11.05
C LYS A 27 5.66 0.66 -10.37
N LYS A 28 5.57 1.94 -10.71
CA LYS A 28 4.55 2.85 -10.16
C LYS A 28 3.12 2.29 -10.31
N GLU A 29 2.78 1.76 -11.48
CA GLU A 29 1.46 1.20 -11.80
C GLU A 29 1.14 -0.06 -10.95
N GLU A 30 2.16 -0.87 -10.65
CA GLU A 30 2.03 -2.04 -9.79
C GLU A 30 1.77 -1.62 -8.33
N LEU A 31 2.45 -0.56 -7.87
CA LEU A 31 2.20 0.02 -6.54
C LEU A 31 0.79 0.63 -6.43
N GLU A 32 0.31 1.30 -7.47
CA GLU A 32 -1.05 1.85 -7.52
C GLU A 32 -2.10 0.72 -7.47
N THR A 33 -1.87 -0.37 -8.20
CA THR A 33 -2.72 -1.58 -8.15
C THR A 33 -2.69 -2.20 -6.75
N LEU A 34 -1.51 -2.32 -6.14
CA LEU A 34 -1.36 -2.86 -4.79
C LEU A 34 -2.13 -2.03 -3.76
N ILE A 35 -2.07 -0.70 -3.84
CA ILE A 35 -2.85 0.19 -2.98
C ILE A 35 -4.35 -0.08 -3.11
N ALA A 36 -4.87 -0.24 -4.33
CA ALA A 36 -6.28 -0.53 -4.56
C ALA A 36 -6.70 -1.86 -3.91
N CYS A 37 -5.92 -2.93 -4.14
CA CYS A 37 -6.16 -4.25 -3.55
C CYS A 37 -6.08 -4.24 -2.02
N VAL A 38 -5.08 -3.55 -1.45
CA VAL A 38 -4.91 -3.47 0.02
C VAL A 38 -6.07 -2.71 0.66
N ARG A 39 -6.51 -1.59 0.06
CA ARG A 39 -7.66 -0.84 0.56
C ARG A 39 -8.93 -1.66 0.55
N ASP A 40 -9.27 -2.24 -0.60
CA ASP A 40 -10.44 -3.09 -0.75
C ASP A 40 -10.45 -4.22 0.30
N ARG A 41 -9.30 -4.85 0.54
CA ARG A 41 -9.18 -5.90 1.54
C ARG A 41 -9.32 -5.41 2.97
N VAL A 42 -8.67 -4.29 3.33
CA VAL A 42 -8.74 -3.71 4.69
C VAL A 42 -10.15 -3.22 4.98
N ASP A 43 -10.79 -2.56 4.03
CA ASP A 43 -12.16 -2.07 4.15
C ASP A 43 -13.15 -3.24 4.34
N GLN A 44 -13.01 -4.33 3.55
CA GLN A 44 -13.82 -5.54 3.71
C GLN A 44 -13.64 -6.24 5.08
N VAL A 45 -12.45 -6.17 5.68
CA VAL A 45 -12.20 -6.74 7.02
C VAL A 45 -12.77 -5.84 8.13
N GLY A 46 -12.89 -4.53 7.88
CA GLY A 46 -13.44 -3.56 8.84
C GLY A 46 -14.96 -3.52 8.94
N GLU A 47 -15.70 -4.09 7.99
CA GLU A 47 -17.18 -4.11 7.98
C GLU A 47 -17.80 -5.31 8.73
N ARG A 48 -17.02 -6.04 9.55
CA ARG A 48 -17.48 -7.23 10.26
C ARG A 48 -17.48 -7.09 11.77
#